data_AF-A0AB72ZG00-F1
#
_entry.id   AF-A0AB72ZG00-F1
#
_cell.length_a   1.000
_cell.length_b   1.000
_cell.length_c   1.000
_cell.angle_alpha   90.00
_cell.angle_beta   90.00
_cell.angle_gamma   90.00
#
_symmetry.space_group_name_H-M   'P 1'
#
loop_
_entity.id
_entity.type
_entity.pdbx_description
1 polymer ?
#
loop_
_entity_poly.entity_id
_entity_poly.type
_entity_poly.pdbx_seq_one_letter_code
_entity_poly.pdbx_strand_id
1 'polypeptide(L)'
;TAPVNGAVADGADTNQVDALVQDANGNAITGAAVVFSSANGADIIAPTMNTGVNGVASTLLTHTVAGTSNVVATIDTISANIDTAFVAGAVATITLTAPVNGAVADGADTNQVDALVEDANGNPITGAAVVFSSANGATILSSTMNTGVNGVASTLLTHTVAGTSNVVATVDTVNANIDTTFVAGAVATITLTTPVNGAVADGANSNSVQAVVSDSDGNPVTGAAVVFSSANATAQITTVIGTTGADGIATATLTNTVAGTSNVVAT
;
A
#
# COMPACT_ATOMS: atom_id res chain seq x y z
N THR A 1 -29.87 -27.77 -7.35
CA THR A 1 -29.92 -26.32 -7.62
C THR A 1 -29.49 -25.58 -6.37
N ALA A 2 -29.17 -24.28 -6.48
CA ALA A 2 -28.87 -23.43 -5.33
C ALA A 2 -29.89 -22.28 -5.26
N PRO A 3 -31.08 -22.50 -4.65
CA PRO A 3 -32.15 -21.50 -4.66
C PRO A 3 -31.81 -20.22 -3.87
N VAL A 4 -30.92 -20.32 -2.89
CA VAL A 4 -30.35 -19.18 -2.14
C VAL A 4 -28.85 -19.24 -2.29
N ASN A 5 -28.25 -18.16 -2.81
CA ASN A 5 -26.83 -18.08 -3.10
C ASN A 5 -26.31 -16.65 -2.86
N GLY A 6 -25.02 -16.51 -2.53
CA GLY A 6 -24.41 -15.20 -2.26
C GLY A 6 -24.57 -14.71 -0.82
N ALA A 7 -24.75 -15.62 0.14
CA ALA A 7 -24.71 -15.31 1.58
C ALA A 7 -23.39 -14.64 1.99
N VAL A 8 -23.42 -13.79 3.01
CA VAL A 8 -22.20 -13.21 3.58
C VAL A 8 -21.38 -14.32 4.26
N ALA A 9 -20.06 -14.27 4.11
CA ALA A 9 -19.13 -15.20 4.72
C ALA A 9 -18.91 -14.91 6.23
N ASP A 10 -19.97 -14.83 7.02
CA ASP A 10 -19.94 -14.51 8.46
C ASP A 10 -20.13 -15.74 9.38
N GLY A 11 -20.30 -16.92 8.80
CA GLY A 11 -20.60 -18.16 9.52
C GLY A 11 -22.05 -18.28 10.03
N ALA A 12 -22.91 -17.31 9.74
CA ALA A 12 -24.31 -17.26 10.18
C ALA A 12 -25.29 -17.21 9.00
N ASP A 13 -25.02 -16.37 8.00
CA ASP A 13 -25.79 -16.30 6.77
C ASP A 13 -25.66 -17.60 5.97
N THR A 14 -26.78 -18.03 5.37
CA THR A 14 -26.87 -19.36 4.75
C THR A 14 -27.11 -19.28 3.25
N ASN A 15 -26.37 -20.10 2.52
CA ASN A 15 -26.79 -20.55 1.20
C ASN A 15 -27.68 -21.80 1.36
N GLN A 16 -28.49 -22.10 0.33
CA GLN A 16 -29.31 -23.30 0.27
C GLN A 16 -28.97 -24.10 -0.98
N VAL A 17 -28.89 -25.42 -0.83
CA VAL A 17 -28.72 -26.37 -1.93
C VAL A 17 -29.83 -27.42 -1.90
N ASP A 18 -30.43 -27.65 -3.06
CA ASP A 18 -31.46 -28.66 -3.29
C ASP A 18 -30.93 -29.77 -4.21
N ALA A 19 -31.02 -31.02 -3.76
CA ALA A 19 -30.77 -32.22 -4.56
C ALA A 19 -32.09 -32.85 -4.98
N LEU A 20 -32.31 -32.98 -6.30
CA LEU A 20 -33.47 -33.66 -6.88
C LEU A 20 -33.10 -35.10 -7.21
N VAL A 21 -33.87 -36.05 -6.68
CA VAL A 21 -33.64 -37.49 -6.82
C VAL A 21 -34.80 -38.13 -7.56
N GLN A 22 -34.47 -38.78 -8.68
CA GLN A 22 -35.45 -39.41 -9.56
C GLN A 22 -34.99 -40.81 -9.94
N ASP A 23 -35.96 -41.67 -10.27
CA ASP A 23 -35.68 -42.96 -10.90
C ASP A 23 -35.32 -42.80 -12.39
N ALA A 24 -35.01 -43.91 -13.06
CA ALA A 24 -34.66 -43.91 -14.49
C ALA A 24 -35.81 -43.44 -15.41
N ASN A 25 -37.04 -43.41 -14.91
CA ASN A 25 -38.24 -42.99 -15.63
C ASN A 25 -38.58 -41.51 -15.36
N GLY A 26 -37.81 -40.81 -14.52
CA GLY A 26 -38.06 -39.42 -14.13
C GLY A 26 -39.09 -39.26 -13.01
N ASN A 27 -39.46 -40.32 -12.29
CA ASN A 27 -40.34 -40.19 -11.14
C ASN A 27 -39.53 -39.79 -9.90
N ALA A 28 -40.07 -38.87 -9.10
CA ALA A 28 -39.47 -38.46 -7.83
C ALA A 28 -39.38 -39.63 -6.83
N ILE A 29 -38.21 -39.80 -6.21
CA ILE A 29 -38.00 -40.81 -5.16
C ILE A 29 -38.20 -40.12 -3.80
N THR A 30 -39.17 -40.57 -3.01
CA THR A 30 -39.43 -40.04 -1.65
C THR A 30 -38.66 -40.84 -0.60
N GLY A 31 -38.14 -40.16 0.43
CA GLY A 31 -37.51 -40.78 1.58
C GLY A 31 -36.07 -41.26 1.36
N ALA A 32 -35.51 -41.10 0.16
CA ALA A 32 -34.10 -41.37 -0.11
C ALA A 32 -33.21 -40.43 0.70
N ALA A 33 -32.22 -41.00 1.41
CA ALA A 33 -31.27 -40.25 2.22
C ALA A 33 -30.14 -39.69 1.35
N VAL A 34 -30.06 -38.37 1.24
CA VAL A 34 -29.01 -37.64 0.52
C VAL A 34 -27.97 -37.15 1.52
N VAL A 35 -26.70 -37.48 1.28
CA VAL A 35 -25.57 -36.98 2.07
C VAL A 35 -24.96 -35.77 1.35
N PHE A 36 -24.90 -34.63 2.03
CA PHE A 36 -24.29 -33.41 1.56
C PHE A 36 -22.91 -33.20 2.18
N SER A 37 -21.98 -32.69 1.38
CA SER A 37 -20.64 -32.33 1.83
C SER A 37 -20.13 -31.11 1.07
N SER A 38 -19.18 -30.39 1.65
CA SER A 38 -18.45 -29.30 0.99
C SER A 38 -16.95 -29.57 1.03
N ALA A 39 -16.26 -29.35 -0.09
CA ALA A 39 -14.83 -29.62 -0.19
C ALA A 39 -13.95 -28.49 0.38
N ASN A 40 -14.48 -27.27 0.51
CA ASN A 40 -13.69 -26.09 0.92
C ASN A 40 -13.83 -25.73 2.41
N GLY A 41 -14.49 -26.58 3.21
CA GLY A 41 -14.66 -26.35 4.64
C GLY A 41 -15.91 -25.57 5.03
N ALA A 42 -16.82 -25.27 4.08
CA ALA A 42 -18.15 -24.78 4.42
C ALA A 42 -18.88 -25.76 5.35
N ASP A 43 -19.54 -25.26 6.38
CA ASP A 43 -20.28 -26.08 7.33
C ASP A 43 -21.65 -26.42 6.76
N ILE A 44 -21.95 -27.73 6.66
CA ILE A 44 -23.26 -28.21 6.25
C ILE A 44 -24.08 -28.45 7.51
N ILE A 45 -25.05 -27.57 7.79
CA ILE A 45 -25.84 -27.59 9.03
C ILE A 45 -26.53 -28.93 9.24
N ALA A 46 -27.05 -29.53 8.17
CA ALA A 46 -27.65 -30.86 8.16
C ALA A 46 -27.04 -31.70 7.02
N PRO A 47 -25.99 -32.49 7.29
CA PRO A 47 -25.25 -33.21 6.25
C PRO A 47 -25.99 -34.42 5.69
N THR A 48 -27.13 -34.82 6.27
CA THR A 48 -27.97 -35.88 5.73
C THR A 48 -29.43 -35.46 5.80
N MET A 49 -30.10 -35.48 4.65
CA MET A 49 -31.49 -35.08 4.50
C MET A 49 -32.23 -36.08 3.63
N ASN A 50 -33.46 -36.42 4.03
CA ASN A 50 -34.30 -37.30 3.23
C ASN A 50 -35.12 -36.49 2.23
N THR A 51 -35.28 -37.04 1.04
CA THR A 51 -36.12 -36.45 -0.02
C THR A 51 -37.59 -36.40 0.38
N GLY A 52 -38.25 -35.28 0.08
CA GLY A 52 -39.69 -35.12 0.23
C GLY A 52 -40.49 -35.82 -0.88
N VAL A 53 -41.81 -35.60 -0.90
CA VAL A 53 -42.74 -36.17 -1.90
C VAL A 53 -42.45 -35.74 -3.34
N ASN A 54 -41.75 -34.61 -3.51
CA ASN A 54 -41.29 -34.08 -4.78
C ASN A 54 -39.89 -34.58 -5.17
N GLY A 55 -39.29 -35.48 -4.38
CA GLY A 55 -37.95 -36.02 -4.63
C GLY A 55 -36.82 -35.06 -4.29
N VAL A 56 -37.10 -33.94 -3.60
CA VAL A 56 -36.08 -32.95 -3.25
C VAL A 56 -35.63 -33.13 -1.80
N ALA A 57 -34.32 -33.18 -1.58
CA ALA A 57 -33.68 -32.99 -0.28
C ALA A 57 -32.95 -31.64 -0.28
N SER A 58 -33.12 -30.85 0.77
CA SER A 58 -32.55 -29.51 0.88
C SER A 58 -31.65 -29.42 2.10
N THR A 59 -30.49 -28.77 1.96
CA THR A 59 -29.63 -28.43 3.08
C THR A 59 -29.22 -26.96 3.05
N LEU A 60 -28.80 -26.46 4.20
CA LEU A 60 -28.24 -25.12 4.37
C LEU A 60 -26.75 -25.24 4.67
N LEU A 61 -25.98 -24.27 4.20
CA LEU A 61 -24.56 -24.17 4.50
C LEU A 61 -24.16 -22.76 4.88
N THR A 62 -23.20 -22.65 5.80
CA THR A 62 -22.54 -21.39 6.20
C THR A 62 -21.04 -21.49 5.93
N HIS A 63 -20.37 -20.34 5.88
CA HIS A 63 -18.91 -20.27 5.79
C HIS A 63 -18.41 -18.95 6.35
N THR A 64 -17.17 -18.94 6.87
CA THR A 64 -16.43 -17.72 7.21
C THR A 64 -15.46 -17.24 6.13
N VAL A 65 -15.33 -17.98 5.02
CA VAL A 65 -14.41 -17.68 3.91
C VAL A 65 -15.23 -17.35 2.69
N ALA A 66 -15.00 -16.18 2.11
CA ALA A 66 -15.66 -15.75 0.89
C ALA A 66 -15.10 -16.49 -0.33
N GLY A 67 -15.92 -16.58 -1.38
CA GLY A 67 -15.60 -17.27 -2.62
C GLY A 67 -16.49 -18.48 -2.88
N THR A 68 -16.06 -19.32 -3.81
CA THR A 68 -16.86 -20.46 -4.28
C THR A 68 -16.75 -21.66 -3.35
N SER A 69 -17.91 -22.18 -2.94
CA SER A 69 -18.10 -23.45 -2.24
C SER A 69 -18.78 -24.47 -3.14
N ASN A 70 -18.05 -25.52 -3.50
CA ASN A 70 -18.60 -26.67 -4.22
C ASN A 70 -19.26 -27.64 -3.23
N VAL A 71 -20.59 -27.80 -3.37
CA VAL A 71 -21.40 -28.70 -2.55
C VAL A 71 -21.68 -29.97 -3.34
N VAL A 72 -21.38 -31.12 -2.74
CA VAL A 72 -21.60 -32.45 -3.31
C VAL A 72 -22.76 -33.12 -2.59
N ALA A 73 -23.73 -33.60 -3.35
CA ALA A 73 -24.83 -34.44 -2.90
C ALA A 73 -24.60 -35.89 -3.37
N THR A 74 -24.68 -36.85 -2.45
CA THR A 74 -24.40 -38.26 -2.71
C THR A 74 -25.53 -39.15 -2.19
N ILE A 75 -25.92 -40.14 -2.99
CA ILE A 75 -26.80 -41.26 -2.60
C ILE A 75 -26.11 -42.54 -3.05
N ASP A 76 -25.81 -43.44 -2.11
CA ASP A 76 -25.04 -44.66 -2.35
C ASP A 76 -23.74 -44.38 -3.12
N THR A 77 -23.70 -44.74 -4.41
CA THR A 77 -22.54 -44.53 -5.31
C THR A 77 -22.74 -43.41 -6.32
N ILE A 78 -23.91 -42.75 -6.32
CA ILE A 78 -24.29 -41.69 -7.26
C ILE A 78 -24.02 -40.35 -6.58
N SER A 79 -23.34 -39.45 -7.28
CA SER A 79 -23.11 -38.09 -6.79
C SER A 79 -23.33 -37.04 -7.87
N ALA A 80 -23.71 -35.85 -7.43
CA ALA A 80 -23.77 -34.64 -8.23
C ALA A 80 -23.22 -33.48 -7.39
N ASN A 81 -22.76 -32.43 -8.05
CA ASN A 81 -22.23 -31.25 -7.37
C ASN A 81 -22.76 -29.96 -7.98
N ILE A 82 -22.65 -28.89 -7.20
CA ILE A 82 -22.99 -27.54 -7.63
C ILE A 82 -22.13 -26.53 -6.87
N ASP A 83 -21.73 -25.47 -7.58
CA ASP A 83 -21.06 -24.33 -6.97
C ASP A 83 -22.07 -23.37 -6.33
N THR A 84 -21.76 -22.96 -5.11
CA THR A 84 -22.37 -21.84 -4.39
C THR A 84 -21.28 -20.79 -4.12
N ALA A 85 -21.66 -19.56 -3.82
CA ALA A 85 -20.72 -18.48 -3.52
C ALA A 85 -21.09 -17.83 -2.19
N PHE A 86 -20.07 -17.58 -1.37
CA PHE A 86 -20.17 -16.66 -0.25
C PHE A 86 -19.48 -15.35 -0.63
N VAL A 87 -20.06 -14.22 -0.21
CA VAL A 87 -19.48 -12.89 -0.45
C VAL A 87 -18.79 -12.38 0.82
N ALA A 88 -17.75 -11.58 0.67
CA ALA A 88 -17.13 -10.90 1.81
C ALA A 88 -18.14 -9.96 2.47
N GLY A 89 -17.99 -9.76 3.78
CA GLY A 89 -18.83 -8.86 4.56
C GLY A 89 -18.54 -7.38 4.33
N ALA A 90 -19.03 -6.54 5.25
CA ALA A 90 -18.71 -5.13 5.25
C ALA A 90 -17.22 -4.87 5.49
N VAL A 91 -16.70 -3.79 4.92
CA VAL A 91 -15.30 -3.37 5.10
C VAL A 91 -15.00 -3.19 6.58
N ALA A 92 -13.97 -3.87 7.06
CA ALA A 92 -13.49 -3.76 8.43
C ALA A 92 -12.09 -3.17 8.50
N THR A 93 -11.21 -3.51 7.56
CA THR A 93 -9.80 -3.10 7.55
C THR A 93 -9.34 -2.62 6.18
N ILE A 94 -8.39 -1.70 6.21
CA ILE A 94 -7.60 -1.29 5.04
C ILE A 94 -6.13 -1.40 5.45
N THR A 95 -5.36 -2.18 4.71
CA THR A 95 -3.90 -2.31 4.89
C THR A 95 -3.19 -1.70 3.70
N LEU A 96 -2.30 -0.74 3.95
CA LEU A 96 -1.57 -0.04 2.90
C LEU A 96 -0.14 -0.56 2.76
N THR A 97 0.35 -0.64 1.52
CA THR A 97 1.77 -0.86 1.21
C THR A 97 2.22 0.10 0.12
N ALA A 98 3.53 0.37 0.06
CA ALA A 98 4.14 1.20 -0.97
C ALA A 98 5.17 0.38 -1.76
N PRO A 99 4.74 -0.46 -2.72
CA PRO A 99 5.64 -1.36 -3.47
C PRO A 99 6.68 -0.60 -4.30
N VAL A 100 6.37 0.65 -4.70
CA VAL A 100 7.32 1.57 -5.33
C VAL A 100 7.36 2.83 -4.47
N ASN A 101 8.54 3.17 -3.96
CA ASN A 101 8.76 4.31 -3.07
C ASN A 101 10.14 4.93 -3.34
N GLY A 102 10.31 6.21 -3.06
CA GLY A 102 11.56 6.94 -3.30
C GLY A 102 11.71 7.48 -4.73
N ALA A 103 10.62 7.72 -5.44
CA ALA A 103 10.61 8.39 -6.74
C ALA A 103 11.27 9.78 -6.69
N VAL A 104 11.85 10.23 -7.80
CA VAL A 104 12.40 11.58 -7.90
C VAL A 104 11.25 12.60 -7.86
N ALA A 105 11.46 13.71 -7.16
CA ALA A 105 10.49 14.80 -7.04
C ALA A 105 10.45 15.70 -8.29
N ASP A 106 10.31 15.12 -9.48
CA ASP A 106 10.30 15.83 -10.77
C ASP A 106 8.89 16.02 -11.37
N GLY A 107 7.86 15.58 -10.64
CA GLY A 107 6.46 15.61 -11.08
C GLY A 107 6.09 14.55 -12.12
N ALA A 108 7.02 13.67 -12.52
CA ALA A 108 6.82 12.62 -13.52
C ALA A 108 7.05 11.21 -12.94
N ASP A 109 8.12 11.02 -12.16
CA ASP A 109 8.41 9.77 -11.48
C ASP A 109 7.37 9.49 -10.40
N THR A 110 6.91 8.24 -10.33
CA THR A 110 5.78 7.85 -9.49
C THR A 110 6.18 6.94 -8.34
N ASN A 111 5.66 7.25 -7.15
CA ASN A 111 5.47 6.22 -6.12
C ASN A 111 4.15 5.47 -6.40
N GLN A 112 4.05 4.25 -5.89
CA GLN A 112 2.85 3.42 -5.94
C GLN A 112 2.39 3.08 -4.53
N VAL A 113 1.09 3.18 -4.29
CA VAL A 113 0.44 2.74 -3.04
C VAL A 113 -0.66 1.74 -3.37
N ASP A 114 -0.62 0.60 -2.68
CA ASP A 114 -1.62 -0.46 -2.77
C ASP A 114 -2.44 -0.50 -1.46
N ALA A 115 -3.77 -0.58 -1.58
CA ALA A 115 -4.71 -0.74 -0.48
C ALA A 115 -5.38 -2.10 -0.57
N LEU A 116 -5.10 -2.99 0.40
CA LEU A 116 -5.81 -4.23 0.62
C LEU A 116 -7.02 -3.96 1.52
N VAL A 117 -8.22 -4.26 1.04
CA VAL A 117 -9.49 -4.05 1.75
C VAL A 117 -10.10 -5.40 2.11
N GLU A 118 -10.35 -5.61 3.40
CA GLU A 118 -10.85 -6.87 3.93
C GLU A 118 -12.05 -6.67 4.87
N ASP A 119 -12.87 -7.72 4.98
CA ASP A 119 -13.91 -7.79 6.01
C ASP A 119 -13.34 -8.22 7.38
N ALA A 120 -14.21 -8.32 8.39
CA ALA A 120 -13.79 -8.69 9.76
C ALA A 120 -13.22 -10.11 9.89
N ASN A 121 -13.47 -10.98 8.92
CA ASN A 121 -12.97 -12.35 8.86
C ASN A 121 -11.69 -12.46 8.02
N GLY A 122 -11.18 -11.35 7.48
CA GLY A 122 -9.99 -11.33 6.62
C GLY A 122 -10.28 -11.75 5.18
N ASN A 123 -11.54 -11.70 4.73
CA ASN A 123 -11.86 -11.96 3.33
C ASN A 123 -11.58 -10.72 2.49
N PRO A 124 -10.86 -10.85 1.35
CA PRO A 124 -10.65 -9.73 0.45
C PRO A 124 -11.97 -9.29 -0.20
N ILE A 125 -12.24 -7.99 -0.16
CA ILE A 125 -13.47 -7.42 -0.73
C ILE A 125 -13.19 -7.01 -2.18
N THR A 126 -13.88 -7.64 -3.14
CA THR A 126 -13.77 -7.29 -4.57
C THR A 126 -14.70 -6.13 -4.94
N GLY A 127 -14.21 -5.19 -5.74
CA GLY A 127 -14.99 -4.08 -6.29
C GLY A 127 -15.23 -2.91 -5.34
N ALA A 128 -14.69 -2.92 -4.12
CA ALA A 128 -14.76 -1.80 -3.19
C ALA A 128 -14.09 -0.56 -3.77
N ALA A 129 -14.78 0.59 -3.73
CA ALA A 129 -14.26 1.85 -4.26
C ALA A 129 -13.36 2.54 -3.20
N VAL A 130 -12.05 2.46 -3.40
CA VAL A 130 -11.05 3.09 -2.53
C VAL A 130 -10.76 4.50 -3.00
N VAL A 131 -10.97 5.47 -2.11
CA VAL A 131 -10.62 6.88 -2.35
C VAL A 131 -9.26 7.17 -1.75
N PHE A 132 -8.31 7.55 -2.61
CA PHE A 132 -6.96 7.96 -2.23
C PHE A 132 -6.84 9.48 -2.20
N SER A 133 -6.14 9.98 -1.19
CA SER A 133 -5.82 11.41 -1.06
C SER A 133 -4.44 11.61 -0.45
N SER A 134 -3.88 12.80 -0.63
CA SER A 134 -2.63 13.21 0.01
C SER A 134 -2.75 14.62 0.55
N ALA A 135 -2.20 14.86 1.75
CA ALA A 135 -2.36 16.12 2.48
C ALA A 135 -1.23 17.14 2.22
N ASN A 136 -0.09 16.71 1.66
CA ASN A 136 1.09 17.57 1.48
C ASN A 136 1.25 18.13 0.06
N GLY A 137 0.28 17.90 -0.83
CA GLY A 137 0.30 18.41 -2.20
C GLY A 137 0.81 17.41 -3.25
N ALA A 138 1.11 16.16 -2.87
CA ALA A 138 1.35 15.11 -3.84
C ALA A 138 0.13 14.92 -4.76
N THR A 139 0.37 14.76 -6.05
CA THR A 139 -0.69 14.54 -7.04
C THR A 139 -0.99 13.05 -7.12
N ILE A 140 -2.19 12.65 -6.70
CA ILE A 140 -2.70 11.30 -6.91
C ILE A 140 -3.27 11.22 -8.33
N LEU A 141 -2.70 10.37 -9.19
CA LEU A 141 -3.09 10.31 -10.61
C LEU A 141 -4.53 9.80 -10.80
N SER A 142 -4.93 8.84 -9.96
CA SER A 142 -6.29 8.31 -9.89
C SER A 142 -6.77 8.29 -8.44
N SER A 143 -7.61 9.24 -8.06
CA SER A 143 -8.09 9.41 -6.69
C SER A 143 -9.10 8.35 -6.26
N THR A 144 -9.66 7.57 -7.20
CA THR A 144 -10.60 6.50 -6.88
C THR A 144 -10.29 5.27 -7.71
N MET A 145 -10.10 4.14 -7.04
CA MET A 145 -9.77 2.85 -7.67
C MET A 145 -10.60 1.76 -7.01
N ASN A 146 -11.11 0.83 -7.81
CA ASN A 146 -11.84 -0.32 -7.29
C ASN A 146 -10.89 -1.47 -6.98
N THR A 147 -11.14 -2.20 -5.89
CA THR A 147 -10.38 -3.39 -5.55
C THR A 147 -10.60 -4.51 -6.57
N GLY A 148 -9.53 -5.25 -6.88
CA GLY A 148 -9.59 -6.47 -7.67
C GLY A 148 -10.10 -7.68 -6.88
N VAL A 149 -10.03 -8.87 -7.49
CA VAL A 149 -10.44 -10.15 -6.87
C VAL A 149 -9.64 -10.53 -5.62
N ASN A 150 -8.44 -9.97 -5.49
CA ASN A 150 -7.56 -10.13 -4.32
C ASN A 150 -7.78 -9.05 -3.26
N GLY A 151 -8.80 -8.20 -3.40
CA GLY A 151 -9.09 -7.12 -2.45
C GLY A 151 -8.16 -5.92 -2.56
N VAL A 152 -7.29 -5.85 -3.58
CA VAL A 152 -6.30 -4.77 -3.70
C VAL A 152 -6.73 -3.73 -4.72
N ALA A 153 -6.66 -2.45 -4.35
CA ALA A 153 -6.71 -1.30 -5.25
C ALA A 153 -5.37 -0.56 -5.23
N SER A 154 -4.87 -0.13 -6.38
CA SER A 154 -3.56 0.53 -6.50
C SER A 154 -3.68 1.93 -7.09
N THR A 155 -2.93 2.89 -6.57
CA THR A 155 -2.79 4.23 -7.15
C THR A 155 -1.33 4.63 -7.32
N LEU A 156 -1.11 5.59 -8.21
CA LEU A 156 0.19 6.22 -8.43
C LEU A 156 0.14 7.68 -7.99
N LEU A 157 1.26 8.17 -7.47
CA LEU A 157 1.40 9.57 -7.09
C LEU A 157 2.74 10.14 -7.54
N THR A 158 2.71 11.41 -7.95
CA THR A 158 3.89 12.23 -8.27
C THR A 158 3.98 13.43 -7.35
N HIS A 159 5.17 14.03 -7.25
CA HIS A 159 5.38 15.27 -6.53
C HIS A 159 6.55 16.03 -7.14
N THR A 160 6.55 17.37 -7.06
CA THR A 160 7.69 18.23 -7.40
C THR A 160 8.50 18.70 -6.19
N VAL A 161 8.20 18.17 -4.99
CA VAL A 161 8.85 18.56 -3.73
C VAL A 161 9.35 17.28 -3.08
N ALA A 162 10.65 17.24 -2.80
CA ALA A 162 11.26 16.10 -2.11
C ALA A 162 10.83 16.07 -0.64
N GLY A 163 10.74 14.86 -0.08
CA GLY A 163 10.35 14.61 1.30
C GLY A 163 9.19 13.64 1.43
N THR A 164 8.67 13.55 2.64
CA THR A 164 7.60 12.61 2.99
C THR A 164 6.24 13.11 2.50
N SER A 165 5.49 12.20 1.87
CA SER A 165 4.11 12.36 1.45
C SER A 165 3.22 11.30 2.09
N ASN A 166 2.33 11.73 2.97
CA ASN A 166 1.32 10.86 3.57
C ASN A 166 0.17 10.63 2.57
N VAL A 167 -0.15 9.36 2.32
CA VAL A 167 -1.25 8.92 1.46
C VAL A 167 -2.31 8.28 2.35
N VAL A 168 -3.55 8.74 2.21
CA VAL A 168 -4.72 8.22 2.93
C VAL A 168 -5.60 7.47 1.95
N ALA A 169 -5.99 6.26 2.31
CA ALA A 169 -7.00 5.47 1.60
C ALA A 169 -8.28 5.40 2.46
N THR A 170 -9.44 5.56 1.85
CA THR A 170 -10.74 5.54 2.54
C THR A 170 -11.75 4.71 1.74
N VAL A 171 -12.49 3.86 2.44
CA VAL A 171 -13.69 3.19 1.93
C VAL A 171 -14.78 3.37 2.98
N ASP A 172 -15.90 3.98 2.61
CA ASP A 172 -16.97 4.39 3.52
C ASP A 172 -16.45 5.17 4.74
N THR A 173 -16.50 4.58 5.93
CA THR A 173 -16.00 5.17 7.19
C THR A 173 -14.62 4.64 7.61
N VAL A 174 -14.12 3.61 6.94
CA VAL A 174 -12.83 2.98 7.26
C VAL A 174 -11.74 3.68 6.48
N ASN A 175 -10.66 4.05 7.16
CA ASN A 175 -9.50 4.69 6.55
C ASN A 175 -8.20 4.19 7.15
N ALA A 176 -7.14 4.25 6.35
CA ALA A 176 -5.77 4.00 6.74
C ALA A 176 -4.85 4.99 6.04
N ASN A 177 -3.63 5.15 6.54
CA ASN A 177 -2.63 6.01 5.92
C ASN A 177 -1.25 5.36 5.92
N ILE A 178 -0.41 5.83 5.00
CA ILE A 178 0.99 5.40 4.85
C ILE A 178 1.85 6.57 4.37
N ASP A 179 3.04 6.67 4.93
CA ASP A 179 4.06 7.61 4.46
C ASP A 179 4.81 7.02 3.25
N THR A 180 4.88 7.81 2.19
CA THR A 180 5.77 7.61 1.04
C THR A 180 6.82 8.71 1.02
N THR A 181 7.89 8.54 0.24
CA THR A 181 8.99 9.50 0.16
C THR A 181 9.29 9.80 -1.30
N PHE A 182 9.44 11.08 -1.62
CA PHE A 182 10.08 11.53 -2.85
C PHE A 182 11.49 12.03 -2.54
N VAL A 183 12.44 11.77 -3.42
CA VAL A 183 13.84 12.19 -3.27
C VAL A 183 14.15 13.35 -4.22
N ALA A 184 15.11 14.18 -3.84
CA ALA A 184 15.60 15.22 -4.75
C ALA A 184 16.25 14.59 -5.98
N GLY A 185 16.21 15.31 -7.10
CA GLY A 185 16.89 14.94 -8.33
C GLY A 185 18.42 15.07 -8.26
N ALA A 186 19.05 15.01 -9.42
CA ALA A 186 20.49 15.24 -9.51
C ALA A 186 20.87 16.64 -9.05
N VAL A 187 22.03 16.78 -8.40
CA VAL A 187 22.59 18.08 -8.00
C VAL A 187 22.69 19.00 -9.22
N ALA A 188 22.08 20.18 -9.13
CA ALA A 188 22.14 21.20 -10.17
C ALA A 188 22.83 22.47 -9.69
N THR A 189 22.64 22.84 -8.41
CA THR A 189 23.12 24.11 -7.87
C THR A 189 23.80 23.92 -6.52
N ILE A 190 24.95 24.60 -6.34
CA ILE A 190 25.60 24.81 -5.04
C ILE A 190 25.64 26.31 -4.78
N THR A 191 25.02 26.76 -3.68
CA THR A 191 25.06 28.16 -3.25
C THR A 191 25.87 28.29 -1.97
N LEU A 192 26.90 29.15 -1.99
CA LEU A 192 27.72 29.43 -0.81
C LEU A 192 27.24 30.67 -0.05
N THR A 193 27.15 30.54 1.27
CA THR A 193 26.95 31.66 2.19
C THR A 193 28.01 31.63 3.29
N THR A 194 28.19 32.76 3.98
CA THR A 194 29.14 32.91 5.09
C THR A 194 28.42 33.30 6.38
N PRO A 195 27.81 32.35 7.11
CA PRO A 195 27.05 32.65 8.32
C PRO A 195 27.87 33.37 9.41
N VAL A 196 29.17 33.06 9.49
CA VAL A 196 30.11 33.73 10.40
C VAL A 196 31.28 34.26 9.58
N ASN A 197 31.53 35.57 9.66
CA ASN A 197 32.60 36.25 8.95
C ASN A 197 33.29 37.28 9.85
N GLY A 198 34.54 37.66 9.50
CA GLY A 198 35.32 38.66 10.23
C GLY A 198 36.10 38.14 11.43
N ALA A 199 36.38 36.83 11.50
CA ALA A 199 37.25 36.26 12.52
C ALA A 199 38.63 36.92 12.55
N VAL A 200 39.17 37.09 13.76
CA VAL A 200 40.54 37.56 13.98
C VAL A 200 41.51 36.53 13.38
N ALA A 201 42.52 36.99 12.63
CA ALA A 201 43.51 36.12 12.00
C ALA A 201 44.58 35.64 13.00
N ASP A 202 44.17 34.94 14.06
CA ASP A 202 45.03 34.38 15.10
C ASP A 202 45.21 32.85 15.00
N GLY A 203 44.67 32.24 13.94
CA GLY A 203 44.68 30.79 13.73
C GLY A 203 43.70 30.01 14.60
N ALA A 204 42.96 30.66 15.52
CA ALA A 204 42.02 30.03 16.43
C ALA A 204 40.56 30.46 16.16
N ASN A 205 40.32 31.75 15.97
CA ASN A 205 39.01 32.27 15.59
C ASN A 205 38.70 31.85 14.14
N SER A 206 37.46 31.41 13.90
CA SER A 206 37.04 30.85 12.62
C SER A 206 35.88 31.60 11.99
N ASN A 207 35.93 31.71 10.66
CA ASN A 207 34.76 31.98 9.85
C ASN A 207 34.02 30.66 9.57
N SER A 208 32.73 30.74 9.28
CA SER A 208 31.91 29.60 8.85
C SER A 208 31.42 29.84 7.43
N VAL A 209 31.49 28.78 6.63
CA VAL A 209 30.98 28.74 5.27
C VAL A 209 29.93 27.62 5.19
N GLN A 210 28.83 27.92 4.52
CA GLN A 210 27.72 27.00 4.31
C GLN A 210 27.51 26.82 2.81
N ALA A 211 27.44 25.57 2.35
CA ALA A 211 27.01 25.21 1.01
C ALA A 211 25.60 24.64 1.07
N VAL A 212 24.68 25.25 0.34
CA VAL A 212 23.33 24.74 0.09
C VAL A 212 23.35 24.05 -1.27
N VAL A 213 23.09 22.74 -1.28
CA VAL A 213 23.06 21.91 -2.48
C VAL A 213 21.61 21.58 -2.83
N SER A 214 21.23 21.86 -4.06
CA SER A 214 19.86 21.65 -4.56
C SER A 214 19.83 21.07 -5.96
N ASP A 215 18.73 20.40 -6.30
CA ASP A 215 18.43 19.94 -7.66
C ASP A 215 17.91 21.10 -8.55
N SER A 216 17.48 20.78 -9.77
CA SER A 216 16.95 21.75 -10.73
C SER A 216 15.65 22.41 -10.29
N ASP A 217 14.87 21.74 -9.45
CA ASP A 217 13.56 22.18 -8.97
C ASP A 217 13.66 22.89 -7.61
N GLY A 218 14.88 23.00 -7.07
CA GLY A 218 15.18 23.68 -5.80
C GLY A 218 15.01 22.78 -4.58
N ASN A 219 14.84 21.47 -4.76
CA ASN A 219 14.78 20.54 -3.64
C ASN A 219 16.17 20.37 -3.01
N PRO A 220 16.26 20.33 -1.66
CA PRO A 220 17.52 20.08 -0.98
C PRO A 220 18.02 18.66 -1.27
N VAL A 221 19.24 18.53 -1.77
CA VAL A 221 19.86 17.22 -2.03
C VAL A 221 20.50 16.72 -0.75
N THR A 222 19.91 15.70 -0.13
CA THR A 222 20.44 15.07 1.09
C THR A 222 21.57 14.11 0.78
N GLY A 223 22.62 14.08 1.60
CA GLY A 223 23.70 13.10 1.47
C GLY A 223 24.74 13.42 0.39
N ALA A 224 24.67 14.58 -0.26
CA ALA A 224 25.66 15.02 -1.24
C ALA A 224 27.01 15.32 -0.55
N ALA A 225 28.10 14.84 -1.12
CA ALA A 225 29.45 15.19 -0.67
C ALA A 225 29.84 16.55 -1.26
N VAL A 226 30.28 17.47 -0.41
CA VAL A 226 30.73 18.82 -0.76
C VAL A 226 32.17 18.99 -0.33
N VAL A 227 33.04 19.31 -1.28
CA VAL A 227 34.46 19.55 -1.02
C VAL A 227 34.71 21.05 -0.92
N PHE A 228 35.11 21.52 0.27
CA PHE A 228 35.47 22.91 0.50
C PHE A 228 36.96 23.12 0.28
N SER A 229 37.33 24.12 -0.53
CA SER A 229 38.71 24.46 -0.85
C SER A 229 38.93 25.97 -0.85
N SER A 230 40.19 26.39 -0.66
CA SER A 230 40.61 27.80 -0.70
C SER A 230 41.91 27.89 -1.49
N ALA A 231 42.04 28.92 -2.33
CA ALA A 231 43.31 29.19 -3.02
C ALA A 231 44.28 29.99 -2.13
N ASN A 232 43.80 30.56 -1.02
CA ASN A 232 44.65 31.20 -0.04
C ASN A 232 45.42 30.13 0.76
N ALA A 233 46.73 30.05 0.51
CA ALA A 233 47.62 29.03 1.08
C ALA A 233 47.79 29.11 2.60
N THR A 234 47.49 30.25 3.24
CA THR A 234 47.57 30.38 4.71
C THR A 234 46.24 30.11 5.40
N ALA A 235 45.16 29.94 4.63
CA ALA A 235 43.86 29.59 5.17
C ALA A 235 43.76 28.07 5.42
N GLN A 236 43.19 27.68 6.56
CA GLN A 236 42.99 26.29 6.94
C GLN A 236 41.49 25.98 6.98
N ILE A 237 41.05 25.01 6.18
CA ILE A 237 39.68 24.50 6.16
C ILE A 237 39.64 23.22 6.99
N THR A 238 38.80 23.18 8.03
CA THR A 238 38.72 22.03 8.94
C THR A 238 37.82 20.92 8.40
N THR A 239 36.66 21.26 7.83
CA THR A 239 35.76 20.31 7.17
C THR A 239 36.03 20.34 5.67
N VAL A 240 37.05 19.60 5.24
CA VAL A 240 37.44 19.53 3.82
C VAL A 240 36.34 18.85 2.99
N ILE A 241 35.66 17.86 3.56
CA ILE A 241 34.52 17.17 2.94
C ILE A 241 33.36 17.19 3.93
N GLY A 242 32.29 17.91 3.59
CA GLY A 242 31.02 17.88 4.30
C GLY A 242 30.00 17.04 3.53
N THR A 243 29.10 16.35 4.24
CA THR A 243 27.94 15.69 3.64
C THR A 243 26.70 16.52 3.95
N THR A 244 25.83 16.76 2.98
CA THR A 244 24.63 17.55 3.19
C THR A 244 23.61 16.84 4.09
N GLY A 245 22.97 17.60 4.97
CA GLY A 245 21.82 17.15 5.77
C GLY A 245 20.53 17.06 4.95
N ALA A 246 19.41 16.80 5.65
CA ALA A 246 18.06 16.77 5.05
C ALA A 246 17.63 18.13 4.46
N ASP A 247 18.26 19.21 4.94
CA ASP A 247 18.11 20.58 4.47
C ASP A 247 19.01 20.92 3.26
N GLY A 248 19.79 19.94 2.77
CA GLY A 248 20.72 20.15 1.65
C GLY A 248 21.97 20.93 2.06
N ILE A 249 22.24 21.07 3.35
CA ILE A 249 23.31 21.94 3.86
C ILE A 249 24.54 21.14 4.27
N ALA A 250 25.70 21.53 3.75
CA ALA A 250 27.02 21.16 4.26
C ALA A 250 27.74 22.40 4.81
N THR A 251 28.53 22.26 5.87
CA THR A 251 29.26 23.38 6.48
C THR A 251 30.75 23.09 6.64
N ALA A 252 31.54 24.15 6.56
CA ALA A 252 32.96 24.14 6.87
C ALA A 252 33.35 25.36 7.69
N THR A 253 34.46 25.26 8.44
CA THR A 253 35.06 26.42 9.09
C THR A 253 36.43 26.72 8.51
N LEU A 254 36.78 28.01 8.49
CA LEU A 254 38.01 28.55 7.94
C LEU A 254 38.74 29.36 9.00
N THR A 255 39.98 29.01 9.33
CA THR A 255 40.88 29.84 10.15
C THR A 255 42.04 30.39 9.30
N ASN A 256 42.68 31.47 9.76
CA ASN A 256 43.86 32.03 9.13
C ASN A 256 44.75 32.70 10.18
N THR A 257 46.06 32.78 9.92
CA THR A 257 47.04 33.53 10.73
C THR A 257 47.48 34.84 10.07
N VAL A 258 47.00 35.10 8.85
CA VAL A 258 47.27 36.30 8.07
C VAL A 258 45.96 37.06 7.82
N ALA A 259 45.94 38.33 8.20
CA ALA A 259 44.79 39.20 7.95
C ALA A 259 44.61 39.45 6.45
N GLY A 260 43.36 39.39 5.98
CA GLY A 260 43.03 39.60 4.58
C GLY A 260 41.76 38.84 4.18
N THR A 261 41.54 38.77 2.87
CA THR A 261 40.42 38.03 2.29
C THR A 261 40.89 36.64 1.84
N SER A 262 40.09 35.62 2.15
CA SER A 262 40.25 34.26 1.61
C SER A 262 39.04 33.91 0.76
N ASN A 263 39.28 33.33 -0.41
CA ASN A 263 38.22 32.74 -1.21
C ASN A 263 37.93 31.32 -0.71
N VAL A 264 36.65 30.93 -0.67
CA VAL A 264 36.25 29.54 -0.45
C VAL A 264 35.41 29.09 -1.65
N VAL A 265 35.73 27.91 -2.16
CA VAL A 265 35.06 27.25 -3.28
C VAL A 265 34.49 25.93 -2.75
N ALA A 266 33.31 25.55 -3.24
CA ALA A 266 32.70 24.25 -3.00
C ALA A 266 32.44 23.54 -4.33
N THR A 267 32.68 22.23 -4.37
CA THR A 267 32.43 21.35 -5.51
C THR A 267 31.80 20.05 -5.06
#